data_AF-A0A011W1R5-F1
#
_entry.id   AF-A0A011W1R5-F1
#
_cell.length_a   1.000
_cell.length_b   1.000
_cell.length_c   1.000
_cell.angle_alpha   90.00
_cell.angle_beta   90.00
_cell.angle_gamma   90.00
#
_symmetry.space_group_name_H-M   'P 1'
#
loop_
_entity.id
_entity.type
_entity.pdbx_description
1 polymer ?
#
loop_
_entity_poly.entity_id
_entity_poly.type
_entity_poly.pdbx_seq_one_letter_code
_entity_poly.pdbx_strand_id
1 'polypeptide(L)'
;MKKILAMTLALTMTSLMFASCGNKDDKSEPEKKTTTTTTAETEAPAEVTPAEDEAPAETTSEEDAAAKVDNSNWKPLSAIADSLECYDNASLTFAADSDVTGIITTFYEGTDEVKPGEDGYKGDEAKINFSVQEVAGIPMLKCDEEIYDTEDTANNGHKILKIKTDMNKLFASQPELMDDIFTIKVELVAIAKDQAVYDNGLGPVTVAWYGGAMGSNNNGEWAGNTATIEMASDSGEGWCNQWAHTVTTARIGISENAKFNHEYETNYTTVMAWVVKNDIDLYIADIVFEDDAGNVIKVPDGAIPGGASYEKEELVDADSDGIIEYDEDGKVVLEK
;
A
#
# COMPACT_ATOMS: atom_id res chain seq x y z
N MET A 1 32.26 -32.24 26.07
CA MET A 1 33.50 -32.70 25.39
C MET A 1 33.26 -32.67 23.88
N LYS A 2 34.33 -32.42 23.08
CA LYS A 2 34.43 -32.39 21.60
C LYS A 2 33.39 -33.28 20.86
N LYS A 3 32.84 -32.93 19.67
CA LYS A 3 33.42 -32.36 18.42
C LYS A 3 32.34 -31.48 17.74
N ILE A 4 32.58 -30.30 17.15
CA ILE A 4 33.40 -29.88 15.98
C ILE A 4 32.97 -30.52 14.66
N LEU A 5 32.39 -29.71 13.75
CA LEU A 5 32.74 -29.46 12.32
C LEU A 5 31.55 -28.68 11.68
N ALA A 6 31.52 -27.36 11.47
CA ALA A 6 32.40 -26.45 10.72
C ALA A 6 32.40 -26.69 9.19
N MET A 7 31.65 -25.86 8.44
CA MET A 7 32.03 -25.50 7.08
C MET A 7 31.59 -24.07 6.73
N THR A 8 32.53 -23.31 6.16
CA THR A 8 32.45 -21.87 5.90
C THR A 8 32.54 -21.64 4.40
N LEU A 9 31.66 -20.83 3.80
CA LEU A 9 31.81 -20.01 2.58
C LEU A 9 30.39 -19.49 2.20
N ALA A 10 30.19 -18.29 1.64
CA ALA A 10 31.10 -17.20 1.34
C ALA A 10 30.35 -15.86 1.47
N LEU A 11 31.05 -14.78 1.84
CA LEU A 11 30.54 -13.42 1.58
C LEU A 11 30.60 -13.14 0.07
N THR A 12 29.49 -12.72 -0.51
CA THR A 12 29.48 -11.83 -1.68
C THR A 12 28.76 -10.55 -1.30
N MET A 13 29.53 -9.47 -1.13
CA MET A 13 28.96 -8.13 -1.03
C MET A 13 28.37 -7.75 -2.39
N THR A 14 27.06 -7.51 -2.43
CA THR A 14 26.45 -6.74 -3.52
C THR A 14 26.35 -5.29 -3.05
N SER A 15 27.42 -4.53 -3.28
CA SER A 15 27.40 -3.07 -3.11
C SER A 15 26.59 -2.45 -4.25
N LEU A 16 25.29 -2.22 -4.03
CA LEU A 16 24.52 -1.34 -4.90
C LEU A 16 24.96 0.11 -4.63
N MET A 17 25.57 0.74 -5.63
CA MET A 17 25.97 2.13 -5.57
C MET A 17 24.75 3.03 -5.78
N PHE A 18 24.48 3.91 -4.81
CA PHE A 18 23.57 5.04 -5.02
C PHE A 18 24.18 6.00 -6.05
N ALA A 19 23.62 6.01 -7.25
CA ALA A 19 23.92 7.01 -8.28
C ALA A 19 22.88 8.13 -8.23
N SER A 20 23.09 9.09 -7.32
CA SER A 20 22.41 10.38 -7.38
C SER A 20 22.87 11.14 -8.65
N CYS A 21 21.92 11.62 -9.45
CA CYS A 21 22.14 12.68 -10.42
C CYS A 21 20.81 13.28 -10.88
N GLY A 22 20.51 14.50 -10.42
CA GLY A 22 19.37 15.26 -10.90
C GLY A 22 19.66 16.00 -12.21
N ASN A 23 18.66 15.98 -13.10
CA ASN A 23 18.31 16.99 -14.10
C ASN A 23 19.38 17.52 -15.10
N LYS A 24 19.15 17.26 -16.40
CA LYS A 24 19.16 18.28 -17.46
C LYS A 24 18.54 17.75 -18.77
N ASP A 25 17.76 18.60 -19.42
CA ASP A 25 17.34 18.43 -20.82
C ASP A 25 18.55 18.30 -21.75
N ASP A 26 18.46 17.41 -22.76
CA ASP A 26 18.44 17.89 -24.15
C ASP A 26 17.92 16.82 -25.12
N LYS A 27 17.41 17.26 -26.28
CA LYS A 27 16.83 16.39 -27.32
C LYS A 27 17.91 15.66 -28.13
N SER A 28 17.67 14.41 -28.52
CA SER A 28 17.89 13.89 -29.91
C SER A 28 17.53 12.41 -30.07
N GLU A 29 16.42 12.14 -30.78
CA GLU A 29 16.28 10.98 -31.67
C GLU A 29 16.85 11.33 -33.06
N PRO A 30 16.96 10.41 -34.05
CA PRO A 30 16.84 8.94 -34.00
C PRO A 30 18.03 8.22 -34.66
N GLU A 31 18.08 6.88 -34.63
CA GLU A 31 18.53 6.15 -35.84
C GLU A 31 17.89 4.76 -35.99
N LYS A 32 17.23 4.56 -37.14
CA LYS A 32 16.58 3.30 -37.51
C LYS A 32 17.61 2.27 -37.95
N LYS A 33 17.42 1.00 -37.58
CA LYS A 33 17.98 -0.12 -38.36
C LYS A 33 17.00 -1.28 -38.54
N THR A 34 16.12 -1.12 -39.53
CA THR A 34 15.29 -2.19 -40.08
C THR A 34 16.17 -3.36 -40.55
N THR A 35 15.82 -4.59 -40.19
CA THR A 35 16.37 -5.80 -40.82
C THR A 35 15.21 -6.65 -41.32
N THR A 36 14.93 -6.53 -42.62
CA THR A 36 13.97 -7.39 -43.32
C THR A 36 14.66 -8.70 -43.71
N THR A 37 13.97 -9.84 -43.62
CA THR A 37 14.41 -11.07 -44.31
C THR A 37 13.19 -11.75 -44.91
N THR A 38 13.36 -12.24 -46.14
CA THR A 38 12.28 -12.53 -47.09
C THR A 38 11.89 -14.01 -47.08
N THR A 39 10.58 -14.22 -47.19
CA THR A 39 9.80 -15.35 -47.73
C THR A 39 10.53 -16.62 -48.24
N ALA A 40 9.96 -17.77 -47.90
CA ALA A 40 9.91 -18.93 -48.79
C ALA A 40 8.50 -19.54 -48.78
N GLU A 41 7.77 -19.43 -49.90
CA GLU A 41 6.51 -20.14 -50.14
C GLU A 41 6.77 -21.61 -50.45
N THR A 42 5.82 -22.48 -50.14
CA THR A 42 5.62 -23.76 -50.83
C THR A 42 4.14 -24.10 -50.75
N GLU A 43 3.51 -24.26 -51.91
CA GLU A 43 2.07 -24.49 -52.07
C GLU A 43 1.81 -25.81 -52.80
N ALA A 44 0.58 -26.33 -52.62
CA ALA A 44 -0.14 -27.29 -53.47
C ALA A 44 0.15 -28.80 -53.28
N PRO A 45 -0.80 -29.68 -53.67
CA PRO A 45 -2.13 -29.40 -54.24
C PRO A 45 -3.32 -29.89 -53.38
N ALA A 46 -4.52 -29.40 -53.73
CA ALA A 46 -5.79 -29.84 -53.16
C ALA A 46 -6.28 -31.18 -53.74
N GLU A 47 -7.06 -31.91 -52.96
CA GLU A 47 -7.94 -33.00 -53.41
C GLU A 47 -9.39 -32.65 -53.01
N VAL A 48 -10.35 -32.99 -53.86
CA VAL A 48 -11.74 -32.47 -53.80
C VAL A 48 -12.75 -33.59 -54.00
N THR A 49 -13.93 -33.43 -53.39
CA THR A 49 -15.23 -34.14 -53.57
C THR A 49 -15.54 -35.31 -52.62
N PRO A 50 -16.83 -35.56 -52.31
CA PRO A 50 -18.00 -34.67 -52.32
C PRO A 50 -18.70 -34.55 -50.94
N ALA A 51 -19.70 -33.68 -50.86
CA ALA A 51 -20.52 -33.47 -49.66
C ALA A 51 -21.76 -34.41 -49.60
N GLU A 52 -22.47 -34.30 -48.47
CA GLU A 52 -23.90 -34.60 -48.22
C GLU A 52 -24.19 -35.82 -47.33
N ASP A 53 -24.37 -35.56 -46.03
CA ASP A 53 -25.62 -35.90 -45.32
C ASP A 53 -25.72 -35.05 -44.03
N GLU A 54 -26.79 -34.26 -43.89
CA GLU A 54 -27.04 -33.45 -42.70
C GLU A 54 -27.78 -34.27 -41.62
N ALA A 55 -27.21 -34.32 -40.43
CA ALA A 55 -27.94 -34.63 -39.20
C ALA A 55 -27.55 -33.58 -38.15
N PRO A 56 -28.50 -33.07 -37.34
CA PRO A 56 -28.23 -31.91 -36.50
C PRO A 56 -27.20 -32.28 -35.43
N ALA A 57 -26.08 -31.56 -35.41
CA ALA A 57 -25.24 -31.52 -34.23
C ALA A 57 -26.10 -30.98 -33.08
N GLU A 58 -26.27 -31.77 -32.02
CA GLU A 58 -26.74 -31.23 -30.76
C GLU A 58 -25.74 -30.16 -30.36
N THR A 59 -26.18 -28.90 -30.38
CA THR A 59 -25.46 -27.82 -29.72
C THR A 59 -25.52 -28.10 -28.23
N THR A 60 -24.57 -28.88 -27.73
CA THR A 60 -24.13 -28.72 -26.35
C THR A 60 -23.79 -27.26 -26.20
N SER A 61 -24.65 -26.54 -25.48
CA SER A 61 -24.29 -25.23 -24.96
C SER A 61 -22.97 -25.41 -24.23
N GLU A 62 -21.92 -24.79 -24.76
CA GLU A 62 -20.81 -24.34 -23.92
C GLU A 62 -21.44 -23.32 -22.97
N GLU A 63 -22.05 -23.81 -21.88
CA GLU A 63 -22.26 -22.99 -20.69
C GLU A 63 -20.89 -22.44 -20.35
N ASP A 64 -20.82 -21.12 -20.18
CA ASP A 64 -19.61 -20.40 -19.81
C ASP A 64 -18.86 -21.17 -18.73
N ALA A 65 -17.77 -21.82 -19.15
CA ALA A 65 -16.80 -22.40 -18.25
C ALA A 65 -15.98 -21.24 -17.68
N ALA A 66 -16.67 -20.40 -16.90
CA ALA A 66 -16.14 -19.32 -16.11
C ALA A 66 -14.83 -19.78 -15.49
N ALA A 67 -13.72 -19.15 -15.90
CA ALA A 67 -12.40 -19.51 -15.44
C ALA A 67 -12.43 -19.56 -13.91
N LYS A 68 -12.28 -20.78 -13.36
CA LYS A 68 -12.53 -21.00 -11.94
C LYS A 68 -11.45 -20.28 -11.14
N VAL A 69 -11.85 -19.22 -10.47
CA VAL A 69 -11.00 -18.42 -9.59
C VAL A 69 -10.48 -19.33 -8.45
N ASP A 70 -9.17 -19.27 -8.19
CA ASP A 70 -8.56 -19.97 -7.06
C ASP A 70 -8.65 -19.10 -5.81
N ASN A 71 -9.62 -19.43 -4.96
CA ASN A 71 -9.86 -18.80 -3.67
C ASN A 71 -9.47 -19.69 -2.49
N SER A 72 -8.60 -20.69 -2.69
CA SER A 72 -8.23 -21.65 -1.65
C SER A 72 -7.56 -21.04 -0.41
N ASN A 73 -6.97 -19.84 -0.54
CA ASN A 73 -6.38 -19.05 0.55
C ASN A 73 -7.23 -17.82 0.93
N TRP A 74 -8.49 -17.71 0.49
CA TRP A 74 -9.35 -16.60 0.92
C TRP A 74 -9.55 -16.60 2.45
N LYS A 75 -9.49 -15.41 3.05
CA LYS A 75 -9.67 -15.14 4.48
C LYS A 75 -10.64 -13.97 4.65
N PRO A 76 -11.61 -14.07 5.57
CA PRO A 76 -12.48 -12.93 5.88
C PRO A 76 -11.69 -11.80 6.53
N LEU A 77 -12.23 -10.58 6.50
CA LEU A 77 -11.72 -9.40 7.19
C LEU A 77 -11.51 -9.66 8.69
N SER A 78 -12.34 -10.51 9.31
CA SER A 78 -12.16 -10.91 10.72
C SER A 78 -10.83 -11.61 11.02
N ALA A 79 -10.11 -12.13 10.01
CA ALA A 79 -8.78 -12.72 10.16
C ALA A 79 -7.65 -11.68 10.20
N ILE A 80 -7.92 -10.40 9.95
CA ILE A 80 -6.92 -9.30 10.05
C ILE A 80 -6.34 -9.27 11.47
N ALA A 81 -7.18 -9.33 12.51
CA ALA A 81 -6.74 -9.24 13.90
C ALA A 81 -5.77 -10.37 14.31
N ASP A 82 -6.00 -11.59 13.83
CA ASP A 82 -5.13 -12.75 14.08
C ASP A 82 -3.81 -12.70 13.27
N SER A 83 -3.69 -11.76 12.31
CA SER A 83 -2.54 -11.64 11.41
C SER A 83 -1.58 -10.50 11.78
N LEU A 84 -1.96 -9.59 12.68
CA LEU A 84 -1.10 -8.51 13.16
C LEU A 84 0.12 -9.06 13.94
N GLU A 85 1.32 -8.69 13.54
CA GLU A 85 2.58 -9.17 14.14
C GLU A 85 3.06 -8.29 15.32
N CYS A 86 2.73 -7.00 15.32
CA CYS A 86 3.29 -6.00 16.23
C CYS A 86 2.35 -5.60 17.38
N TYR A 87 1.04 -5.68 17.16
CA TYR A 87 -0.01 -5.11 18.02
C TYR A 87 0.14 -5.40 19.53
N ASP A 88 0.39 -6.65 19.91
CA ASP A 88 0.57 -7.07 21.31
C ASP A 88 1.76 -6.39 22.03
N ASN A 89 2.73 -5.87 21.27
CA ASN A 89 3.93 -5.22 21.79
C ASN A 89 4.08 -3.75 21.32
N ALA A 90 3.08 -3.21 20.62
CA ALA A 90 3.07 -1.88 20.03
C ALA A 90 3.47 -0.75 21.00
N SER A 91 4.21 0.24 20.50
CA SER A 91 4.48 1.48 21.24
C SER A 91 3.30 2.43 21.22
N LEU A 92 2.51 2.40 20.14
CA LEU A 92 1.33 3.21 19.90
C LEU A 92 0.21 2.34 19.34
N THR A 93 -0.96 2.37 19.98
CA THR A 93 -2.23 1.84 19.47
C THR A 93 -3.31 2.90 19.58
N PHE A 94 -4.43 2.70 18.90
CA PHE A 94 -5.56 3.62 18.91
C PHE A 94 -6.70 3.09 19.79
N ALA A 95 -7.44 4.00 20.41
CA ALA A 95 -8.73 3.73 21.03
C ALA A 95 -9.84 4.20 20.09
N ALA A 96 -11.05 3.64 20.19
CA ALA A 96 -12.17 4.04 19.33
C ALA A 96 -12.48 5.54 19.39
N ASP A 97 -12.31 6.19 20.55
CA ASP A 97 -12.50 7.63 20.74
C ASP A 97 -11.21 8.47 20.64
N SER A 98 -10.11 7.89 20.12
CA SER A 98 -8.84 8.61 19.96
C SER A 98 -8.98 9.83 19.03
N ASP A 99 -8.71 11.01 19.56
CA ASP A 99 -8.55 12.24 18.78
C ASP A 99 -7.14 12.30 18.21
N VAL A 100 -6.99 11.78 17.00
CA VAL A 100 -5.73 11.81 16.23
C VAL A 100 -5.42 13.20 15.66
N THR A 101 -6.35 14.16 15.77
CA THR A 101 -6.26 15.49 15.13
C THR A 101 -5.02 16.25 15.59
N GLY A 102 -4.17 16.61 14.63
CA GLY A 102 -2.99 17.42 14.89
C GLY A 102 -1.80 16.67 15.48
N ILE A 103 -1.94 15.39 15.84
CA ILE A 103 -0.82 14.44 16.00
C ILE A 103 -0.55 13.78 14.65
N ILE A 104 -1.61 13.30 14.01
CA ILE A 104 -1.57 12.80 12.64
C ILE A 104 -1.99 13.95 11.71
N THR A 105 -1.15 14.24 10.71
CA THR A 105 -1.44 15.25 9.68
C THR A 105 -0.91 14.79 8.32
N THR A 106 -1.27 15.50 7.26
CA THR A 106 -0.60 15.37 5.97
C THR A 106 0.64 16.24 5.87
N PHE A 107 1.40 16.10 4.78
CA PHE A 107 2.24 17.18 4.26
C PHE A 107 2.17 17.25 2.74
N TYR A 108 2.34 18.46 2.22
CA TYR A 108 2.25 18.77 0.81
C TYR A 108 3.56 19.41 0.37
N GLU A 109 4.07 19.07 -0.81
CA GLU A 109 5.28 19.67 -1.35
C GLU A 109 4.97 21.03 -1.98
N GLY A 110 5.76 22.05 -1.61
CA GLY A 110 5.63 23.39 -2.17
C GLY A 110 5.17 24.44 -1.16
N THR A 111 3.89 24.79 -1.17
CA THR A 111 3.33 25.93 -0.40
C THR A 111 2.15 25.52 0.47
N ASP A 112 2.11 26.04 1.70
CA ASP A 112 0.97 25.88 2.62
C ASP A 112 -0.23 26.80 2.24
N GLU A 113 -0.06 27.67 1.24
CA GLU A 113 -1.08 28.64 0.80
C GLU A 113 -2.25 28.02 0.01
N VAL A 114 -2.03 26.86 -0.63
CA VAL A 114 -3.03 26.14 -1.45
C VAL A 114 -2.87 24.64 -1.21
N LYS A 115 -3.96 23.93 -0.95
CA LYS A 115 -3.98 22.51 -0.55
C LYS A 115 -4.60 21.61 -1.62
N PRO A 116 -4.40 20.27 -1.54
CA PRO A 116 -5.14 19.31 -2.37
C PRO A 116 -6.64 19.57 -2.36
N GLY A 117 -7.25 19.55 -3.54
CA GLY A 117 -8.66 19.88 -3.76
C GLY A 117 -8.99 21.38 -3.85
N GLU A 118 -8.04 22.30 -3.68
CA GLU A 118 -8.27 23.75 -3.83
C GLU A 118 -7.89 24.25 -5.23
N ASP A 119 -8.65 25.25 -5.73
CA ASP A 119 -8.42 25.89 -7.03
C ASP A 119 -6.98 26.40 -7.18
N GLY A 120 -6.25 25.80 -8.12
CA GLY A 120 -4.86 26.17 -8.41
C GLY A 120 -3.79 25.33 -7.70
N TYR A 121 -4.18 24.29 -6.95
CA TYR A 121 -3.25 23.25 -6.51
C TYR A 121 -2.61 22.54 -7.71
N LYS A 122 -1.35 22.13 -7.57
CA LYS A 122 -0.56 21.49 -8.64
C LYS A 122 0.36 20.37 -8.16
N GLY A 123 0.28 20.02 -6.88
CA GLY A 123 0.95 18.84 -6.35
C GLY A 123 0.22 17.56 -6.75
N ASP A 124 0.84 16.43 -6.42
CA ASP A 124 0.32 15.08 -6.66
C ASP A 124 -0.18 14.41 -5.38
N GLU A 125 -0.34 15.16 -4.28
CA GLU A 125 -0.75 14.66 -2.97
C GLU A 125 -2.25 14.49 -2.79
N ALA A 126 -2.63 13.42 -2.11
CA ALA A 126 -3.99 13.16 -1.68
C ALA A 126 -4.46 14.15 -0.62
N LYS A 127 -5.75 14.48 -0.66
CA LYS A 127 -6.48 15.04 0.47
C LYS A 127 -6.89 13.86 1.37
N ILE A 128 -6.41 13.82 2.61
CA ILE A 128 -6.65 12.69 3.52
C ILE A 128 -7.51 13.12 4.70
N ASN A 129 -8.57 12.36 4.96
CA ASN A 129 -9.40 12.46 6.15
C ASN A 129 -8.95 11.39 7.16
N PHE A 130 -8.44 11.82 8.32
CA PHE A 130 -8.01 10.92 9.39
C PHE A 130 -9.14 10.66 10.37
N SER A 131 -9.36 9.38 10.70
CA SER A 131 -10.33 8.95 11.71
C SER A 131 -9.87 7.63 12.35
N VAL A 132 -10.62 7.12 13.33
CA VAL A 132 -10.41 5.76 13.85
C VAL A 132 -11.62 4.90 13.52
N GLN A 133 -11.36 3.75 12.91
CA GLN A 133 -12.37 2.74 12.56
C GLN A 133 -12.03 1.41 13.25
N GLU A 134 -13.04 0.60 13.58
CA GLU A 134 -12.81 -0.75 14.10
C GLU A 134 -12.70 -1.73 12.93
N VAL A 135 -11.52 -2.31 12.75
CA VAL A 135 -11.21 -3.34 11.75
C VAL A 135 -10.99 -4.64 12.50
N ALA A 136 -11.82 -5.67 12.24
CA ALA A 136 -11.75 -6.97 12.91
C ALA A 136 -11.78 -6.92 14.46
N GLY A 137 -12.43 -5.91 15.05
CA GLY A 137 -12.45 -5.70 16.50
C GLY A 137 -11.31 -4.82 17.06
N ILE A 138 -10.37 -4.39 16.20
CA ILE A 138 -9.21 -3.56 16.54
C ILE A 138 -9.45 -2.12 16.08
N PRO A 139 -9.38 -1.09 16.94
CA PRO A 139 -9.39 0.30 16.49
C PRO A 139 -8.09 0.62 15.76
N MET A 140 -8.19 1.04 14.49
CA MET A 140 -7.07 1.42 13.63
C MET A 140 -7.26 2.83 13.12
N LEU A 141 -6.17 3.56 12.89
CA LEU A 141 -6.19 4.86 12.22
C LEU A 141 -6.52 4.66 10.74
N LYS A 142 -7.69 5.12 10.30
CA LYS A 142 -8.07 5.17 8.89
C LYS A 142 -7.45 6.40 8.24
N CYS A 143 -6.86 6.20 7.06
CA CYS A 143 -6.31 7.23 6.19
C CYS A 143 -7.16 7.29 4.91
N ASP A 144 -8.36 7.86 5.01
CA ASP A 144 -9.36 7.89 3.94
C ASP A 144 -9.01 8.96 2.89
N GLU A 145 -8.85 8.58 1.63
CA GLU A 145 -8.57 9.52 0.53
C GLU A 145 -9.86 10.19 0.04
N GLU A 146 -9.87 11.52 0.01
CA GLU A 146 -10.94 12.27 -0.66
C GLU A 146 -10.53 12.60 -2.10
N ILE A 147 -11.07 11.81 -3.04
CA ILE A 147 -10.85 12.00 -4.49
C ILE A 147 -11.39 13.36 -4.94
N TYR A 148 -10.49 14.23 -5.37
CA TYR A 148 -10.81 15.62 -5.78
C TYR A 148 -10.51 15.92 -7.25
N ASP A 149 -9.74 15.07 -7.95
CA ASP A 149 -9.32 15.26 -9.34
C ASP A 149 -9.88 14.15 -10.24
N THR A 150 -11.19 14.19 -10.47
CA THR A 150 -11.90 13.21 -11.31
C THR A 150 -11.60 13.34 -12.81
N GLU A 151 -10.76 14.30 -13.22
CA GLU A 151 -10.24 14.40 -14.59
C GLU A 151 -9.00 13.51 -14.82
N ASP A 152 -8.30 13.06 -13.75
CA ASP A 152 -7.16 12.16 -13.85
C ASP A 152 -7.57 10.70 -14.12
N THR A 153 -7.91 10.46 -15.38
CA THR A 153 -8.22 9.13 -15.94
C THR A 153 -7.04 8.15 -15.99
N ALA A 154 -5.80 8.56 -15.69
CA ALA A 154 -4.67 7.62 -15.61
C ALA A 154 -4.63 6.88 -14.27
N ASN A 155 -5.14 7.53 -13.23
CA ASN A 155 -5.08 7.10 -11.82
C ASN A 155 -6.47 7.01 -11.17
N ASN A 156 -7.56 7.11 -11.93
CA ASN A 156 -8.94 7.24 -11.43
C ASN A 156 -9.13 8.35 -10.38
N GLY A 157 -8.33 9.40 -10.44
CA GLY A 157 -8.32 10.50 -9.47
C GLY A 157 -7.53 10.26 -8.19
N HIS A 158 -6.99 9.06 -7.95
CA HIS A 158 -6.10 8.76 -6.82
C HIS A 158 -4.79 9.54 -6.90
N LYS A 159 -4.30 9.94 -5.73
CA LYS A 159 -3.11 10.78 -5.52
C LYS A 159 -2.20 10.16 -4.46
N ILE A 160 -1.02 10.74 -4.24
CA ILE A 160 -0.01 10.21 -3.32
C ILE A 160 -0.44 10.51 -1.88
N LEU A 161 -0.76 9.49 -1.08
CA LEU A 161 -1.01 9.67 0.35
C LEU A 161 0.31 10.00 1.03
N LYS A 162 0.37 11.12 1.77
CA LYS A 162 1.54 11.59 2.50
C LYS A 162 1.18 11.89 3.96
N ILE A 163 1.34 10.90 4.83
CA ILE A 163 0.90 10.88 6.24
C ILE A 163 2.10 11.14 7.15
N LYS A 164 1.96 12.04 8.13
CA LYS A 164 2.95 12.34 9.17
C LYS A 164 2.39 12.11 10.56
N THR A 165 3.21 11.53 11.43
CA THR A 165 2.98 11.50 12.88
C THR A 165 3.94 12.48 13.56
N ASP A 166 3.40 13.44 14.30
CA ASP A 166 4.15 14.44 15.06
C ASP A 166 4.76 13.84 16.32
N MET A 167 6.06 13.58 16.27
CA MET A 167 6.79 12.91 17.33
C MET A 167 7.02 13.83 18.54
N ASN A 168 7.19 15.14 18.31
CA ASN A 168 7.29 16.13 19.40
C ASN A 168 6.01 16.16 20.25
N LYS A 169 4.82 16.03 19.64
CA LYS A 169 3.55 15.92 20.36
C LYS A 169 3.38 14.55 21.02
N LEU A 170 3.66 13.47 20.28
CA LEU A 170 3.52 12.09 20.75
C LEU A 170 4.38 11.82 22.00
N PHE A 171 5.58 12.42 22.08
CA PHE A 171 6.49 12.28 23.22
C PHE A 171 6.51 13.50 24.16
N ALA A 172 5.56 14.45 24.05
CA ALA A 172 5.64 15.76 24.71
C ALA A 172 5.84 15.75 26.24
N SER A 173 5.45 14.68 26.95
CA SER A 173 5.62 14.54 28.40
C SER A 173 6.93 13.87 28.84
N GLN A 174 7.63 13.19 27.92
CA GLN A 174 8.93 12.53 28.10
C GLN A 174 9.73 12.62 26.78
N PRO A 175 10.05 13.84 26.30
CA PRO A 175 10.57 14.06 24.95
C PRO A 175 11.94 13.41 24.71
N GLU A 176 12.73 13.22 25.77
CA GLU A 176 14.04 12.55 25.73
C GLU A 176 13.99 11.08 25.27
N LEU A 177 12.84 10.38 25.42
CA LEU A 177 12.68 9.01 24.93
C LEU A 177 12.80 8.91 23.40
N MET A 178 12.56 10.01 22.70
CA MET A 178 12.57 10.06 21.25
C MET A 178 14.01 9.96 20.67
N ASP A 179 15.02 10.42 21.40
CA ASP A 179 16.44 10.38 20.99
C ASP A 179 16.99 8.95 20.90
N ASP A 180 16.45 8.05 21.72
CA ASP A 180 16.83 6.64 21.78
C ASP A 180 16.17 5.78 20.68
N ILE A 181 15.20 6.32 19.92
CA ILE A 181 14.51 5.60 18.84
C ILE A 181 15.48 5.30 17.70
N PHE A 182 15.84 4.02 17.56
CA PHE A 182 16.71 3.51 16.50
C PHE A 182 15.92 2.90 15.34
N THR A 183 14.84 2.17 15.67
CA THR A 183 13.99 1.47 14.70
C THR A 183 12.54 1.91 14.87
N ILE A 184 11.87 2.14 13.75
CA ILE A 184 10.42 2.32 13.66
C ILE A 184 9.86 1.13 12.88
N LYS A 185 8.77 0.55 13.38
CA LYS A 185 7.91 -0.38 12.64
C LYS A 185 6.52 0.23 12.57
N VAL A 186 5.92 0.26 11.39
CA VAL A 186 4.51 0.63 11.22
C VAL A 186 3.81 -0.58 10.63
N GLU A 187 2.79 -1.08 11.33
CA GLU A 187 1.95 -2.16 10.84
C GLU A 187 0.78 -1.58 10.06
N LEU A 188 0.76 -1.88 8.76
CA LEU A 188 -0.18 -1.34 7.78
C LEU A 188 -1.15 -2.44 7.36
N VAL A 189 -2.42 -2.07 7.20
CA VAL A 189 -3.46 -2.91 6.61
C VAL A 189 -4.10 -2.14 5.46
N ALA A 190 -4.18 -2.76 4.29
CA ALA A 190 -4.89 -2.25 3.12
C ALA A 190 -6.15 -3.08 2.90
N ILE A 191 -7.29 -2.44 2.63
CA ILE A 191 -8.57 -3.11 2.35
C ILE A 191 -9.16 -2.51 1.06
N ALA A 192 -9.31 -3.34 0.04
CA ALA A 192 -9.95 -2.98 -1.22
C ALA A 192 -11.46 -2.79 -1.03
N LYS A 193 -11.98 -1.68 -1.58
CA LYS A 193 -13.40 -1.36 -1.68
C LYS A 193 -14.01 -1.87 -2.98
N ASP A 194 -13.21 -1.97 -4.04
CA ASP A 194 -13.64 -2.27 -5.41
C ASP A 194 -12.77 -3.35 -6.10
N GLN A 195 -13.12 -3.67 -7.35
CA GLN A 195 -12.38 -4.63 -8.18
C GLN A 195 -11.06 -4.03 -8.67
N ALA A 196 -9.97 -4.78 -8.51
CA ALA A 196 -8.68 -4.36 -9.03
C ALA A 196 -8.67 -4.25 -10.58
N VAL A 197 -8.07 -3.18 -11.09
CA VAL A 197 -7.98 -2.90 -12.54
C VAL A 197 -6.65 -3.41 -13.10
N TYR A 198 -6.71 -4.41 -13.98
CA TYR A 198 -5.55 -4.99 -14.67
C TYR A 198 -5.55 -4.65 -16.17
N ASP A 199 -4.40 -4.83 -16.82
CA ASP A 199 -4.20 -4.56 -18.27
C ASP A 199 -5.18 -5.34 -19.18
N ASN A 200 -5.77 -6.43 -18.68
CA ASN A 200 -6.72 -7.29 -19.38
C ASN A 200 -8.18 -7.15 -18.90
N GLY A 201 -8.50 -6.20 -18.02
CA GLY A 201 -9.85 -5.95 -17.50
C GLY A 201 -9.92 -5.90 -15.97
N LEU A 202 -11.15 -5.96 -15.45
CA LEU A 202 -11.40 -6.05 -14.01
C LEU A 202 -11.04 -7.45 -13.48
N GLY A 203 -10.41 -7.49 -12.31
CA GLY A 203 -10.13 -8.71 -11.56
C GLY A 203 -10.99 -8.84 -10.31
N PRO A 204 -10.55 -9.62 -9.30
CA PRO A 204 -11.25 -9.68 -8.03
C PRO A 204 -11.08 -8.37 -7.23
N VAL A 205 -11.92 -8.20 -6.21
CA VAL A 205 -11.74 -7.25 -5.11
C VAL A 205 -10.58 -7.73 -4.27
N THR A 206 -9.44 -7.07 -4.46
CA THR A 206 -8.15 -7.51 -3.93
C THR A 206 -7.20 -6.32 -3.84
N VAL A 207 -6.27 -6.36 -2.88
CA VAL A 207 -5.15 -5.42 -2.86
C VAL A 207 -4.15 -5.90 -3.90
N ALA A 208 -4.37 -5.52 -5.16
CA ALA A 208 -3.53 -5.98 -6.28
C ALA A 208 -2.08 -5.51 -6.15
N TRP A 209 -1.89 -4.25 -5.74
CA TRP A 209 -0.60 -3.70 -5.35
C TRP A 209 -0.80 -2.40 -4.58
N TYR A 210 -0.08 -2.25 -3.48
CA TYR A 210 0.00 -1.04 -2.67
C TYR A 210 1.46 -0.81 -2.29
N GLY A 211 2.14 0.03 -3.06
CA GLY A 211 3.53 0.40 -2.82
C GLY A 211 3.65 1.74 -2.09
N GLY A 212 4.79 1.95 -1.42
CA GLY A 212 5.04 3.19 -0.70
C GLY A 212 6.45 3.29 -0.14
N ALA A 213 6.63 4.22 0.80
CA ALA A 213 7.86 4.38 1.57
C ALA A 213 7.58 4.91 2.97
N MET A 214 8.46 4.56 3.90
CA MET A 214 8.55 5.21 5.20
C MET A 214 9.80 6.10 5.26
N GLY A 215 9.74 7.17 6.03
CA GLY A 215 10.88 8.05 6.29
C GLY A 215 10.71 8.89 7.55
N SER A 216 11.59 9.88 7.70
CA SER A 216 11.53 10.87 8.78
C SER A 216 11.82 12.27 8.26
N ASN A 217 11.18 13.27 8.87
CA ASN A 217 11.44 14.68 8.63
C ASN A 217 11.80 15.34 9.96
N ASN A 218 13.03 15.83 10.07
CA ASN A 218 13.62 16.32 11.32
C ASN A 218 14.12 17.74 11.09
N ASN A 219 13.73 18.67 11.96
CA ASN A 219 14.03 20.09 11.83
C ASN A 219 13.64 20.67 10.45
N GLY A 220 12.52 20.21 9.89
CA GLY A 220 12.04 20.54 8.54
C GLY A 220 12.72 19.80 7.38
N GLU A 221 13.84 19.09 7.62
CA GLU A 221 14.59 18.40 6.57
C GLU A 221 14.12 16.95 6.37
N TRP A 222 13.80 16.57 5.13
CA TRP A 222 13.44 15.20 4.77
C TRP A 222 14.69 14.30 4.71
N ALA A 223 14.69 13.20 5.47
CA ALA A 223 15.82 12.29 5.53
C ALA A 223 15.92 11.30 4.35
N GLY A 224 14.91 11.30 3.46
CA GLY A 224 14.76 10.31 2.39
C GLY A 224 13.91 9.11 2.81
N ASN A 225 13.67 8.21 1.85
CA ASN A 225 12.95 6.96 2.08
C ASN A 225 13.87 6.00 2.86
N THR A 226 13.56 5.74 4.12
CA THR A 226 14.33 4.87 5.02
C THR A 226 13.82 3.43 5.05
N ALA A 227 12.61 3.18 4.54
CA ALA A 227 12.11 1.86 4.16
C ALA A 227 11.15 1.96 2.96
N THR A 228 10.90 0.82 2.30
CA THR A 228 9.89 0.66 1.25
C THR A 228 8.68 -0.07 1.84
N ILE A 229 7.48 0.37 1.46
CA ILE A 229 6.22 -0.34 1.71
C ILE A 229 5.90 -1.12 0.44
N GLU A 230 5.55 -2.39 0.58
CA GLU A 230 5.08 -3.24 -0.51
C GLU A 230 4.02 -4.18 0.09
N MET A 231 2.76 -4.05 -0.36
CA MET A 231 1.67 -4.96 -0.02
C MET A 231 0.98 -5.40 -1.31
N ALA A 232 0.73 -6.70 -1.43
CA ALA A 232 -0.19 -7.25 -2.41
C ALA A 232 -0.81 -8.50 -1.80
N SER A 233 -2.12 -8.69 -1.97
CA SER A 233 -2.83 -9.85 -1.43
C SER A 233 -2.20 -11.15 -1.93
N ASP A 234 -1.81 -11.23 -3.20
CA ASP A 234 -1.19 -12.41 -3.82
C ASP A 234 0.18 -12.81 -3.25
N SER A 235 0.85 -11.88 -2.53
CA SER A 235 2.20 -12.06 -2.01
C SER A 235 2.23 -12.70 -0.61
N GLY A 236 1.07 -12.95 0.01
CA GLY A 236 0.96 -13.66 1.28
C GLY A 236 -0.42 -14.26 1.53
N GLU A 237 -1.47 -13.46 1.40
CA GLU A 237 -2.84 -13.86 1.74
C GLU A 237 -3.49 -14.74 0.67
N GLY A 238 -3.43 -14.32 -0.60
CA GLY A 238 -4.01 -14.99 -1.76
C GLY A 238 -4.61 -13.99 -2.76
N TRP A 239 -4.61 -14.36 -4.05
CA TRP A 239 -5.04 -13.51 -5.18
C TRP A 239 -6.43 -12.86 -5.01
N CYS A 240 -7.34 -13.51 -4.30
CA CYS A 240 -8.75 -13.07 -4.15
C CYS A 240 -9.04 -12.42 -2.79
N ASN A 241 -8.03 -12.07 -2.00
CA ASN A 241 -8.25 -11.48 -0.68
C ASN A 241 -8.46 -9.98 -0.77
N GLN A 242 -9.62 -9.52 -0.30
CA GLN A 242 -9.99 -8.12 -0.16
C GLN A 242 -8.95 -7.28 0.59
N TRP A 243 -8.12 -7.89 1.44
CA TRP A 243 -7.16 -7.20 2.27
C TRP A 243 -5.75 -7.79 2.19
N ALA A 244 -4.76 -6.95 2.50
CA ALA A 244 -3.36 -7.31 2.69
C ALA A 244 -2.78 -6.54 3.89
N HIS A 245 -1.69 -7.03 4.47
CA HIS A 245 -1.01 -6.36 5.59
C HIS A 245 0.52 -6.42 5.42
N THR A 246 1.25 -5.53 6.10
CA THR A 246 2.72 -5.61 6.21
C THR A 246 3.28 -4.83 7.41
N VAL A 247 4.39 -5.31 7.96
CA VAL A 247 5.19 -4.58 8.95
C VAL A 247 6.33 -3.83 8.25
N THR A 248 6.14 -2.53 8.00
CA THR A 248 7.17 -1.70 7.39
C THR A 248 8.19 -1.26 8.43
N THR A 249 9.43 -1.75 8.32
CA THR A 249 10.51 -1.50 9.29
C THR A 249 11.58 -0.55 8.71
N ALA A 250 11.82 0.59 9.35
CA ALA A 250 12.97 1.46 9.06
C ALA A 250 13.91 1.61 10.26
N ARG A 251 15.22 1.54 9.99
CA ARG A 251 16.27 1.70 10.99
C ARG A 251 16.87 3.10 10.93
N ILE A 252 16.06 4.10 11.29
CA ILE A 252 16.43 5.52 11.23
C ILE A 252 17.71 5.85 12.00
N GLY A 253 17.99 5.09 13.08
CA GLY A 253 19.21 5.17 13.89
C GLY A 253 20.53 4.98 13.15
N ILE A 254 20.51 4.47 11.91
CA ILE A 254 21.70 4.29 11.08
C ILE A 254 22.21 5.62 10.48
N SER A 255 21.34 6.62 10.31
CA SER A 255 21.67 7.87 9.61
C SER A 255 21.34 9.09 10.47
N GLU A 256 22.35 9.91 10.78
CA GLU A 256 22.21 11.04 11.71
C GLU A 256 21.14 12.07 11.29
N ASN A 257 20.84 12.21 9.99
CA ASN A 257 19.76 13.07 9.50
C ASN A 257 18.35 12.46 9.68
N ALA A 258 18.24 11.13 9.80
CA ALA A 258 16.99 10.41 10.02
C ALA A 258 16.66 10.22 11.50
N LYS A 259 17.66 10.31 12.38
CA LYS A 259 17.47 10.25 13.83
C LYS A 259 16.66 11.44 14.33
N PHE A 260 15.71 11.16 15.22
CA PHE A 260 15.04 12.19 15.98
C PHE A 260 15.98 12.85 16.98
N ASN A 261 15.67 14.09 17.33
CA ASN A 261 16.30 14.82 18.42
C ASN A 261 15.24 15.73 19.06
N HIS A 262 15.03 15.56 20.36
CA HIS A 262 14.06 16.33 21.12
C HIS A 262 14.35 17.84 21.20
N GLU A 263 15.57 18.28 20.92
CA GLU A 263 15.93 19.70 20.79
C GLU A 263 15.42 20.33 19.46
N TYR A 264 15.03 19.54 18.46
CA TYR A 264 14.48 20.06 17.20
C TYR A 264 13.03 20.51 17.36
N GLU A 265 12.70 21.63 16.72
CA GLU A 265 11.34 22.20 16.71
C GLU A 265 10.30 21.26 16.05
N THR A 266 10.76 20.37 15.16
CA THR A 266 9.93 19.39 14.45
C THR A 266 10.65 18.05 14.28
N ASN A 267 9.92 16.97 14.52
CA ASN A 267 10.32 15.58 14.34
C ASN A 267 9.06 14.84 13.86
N TYR A 268 9.13 14.23 12.69
CA TYR A 268 8.02 13.46 12.12
C TYR A 268 8.52 12.11 11.63
N THR A 269 7.79 11.03 11.96
CA THR A 269 7.81 9.85 11.08
C THR A 269 6.76 10.03 9.98
N THR A 270 7.05 9.53 8.79
CA THR A 270 6.22 9.72 7.59
C THR A 270 5.96 8.38 6.93
N VAL A 271 4.68 8.09 6.67
CA VAL A 271 4.22 7.00 5.79
C VAL A 271 3.74 7.65 4.50
N MET A 272 4.27 7.20 3.36
CA MET A 272 3.83 7.65 2.03
C MET A 272 3.39 6.45 1.22
N ALA A 273 2.26 6.55 0.54
CA ALA A 273 1.81 5.54 -0.41
C ALA A 273 1.78 6.13 -1.82
N TRP A 274 2.27 5.35 -2.77
CA TRP A 274 2.18 5.68 -4.18
C TRP A 274 0.76 5.43 -4.68
N VAL A 275 0.45 6.03 -5.83
CA VAL A 275 -0.85 5.91 -6.47
C VAL A 275 -1.20 4.45 -6.75
N VAL A 276 -2.37 4.03 -6.26
CA VAL A 276 -2.99 2.74 -6.56
C VAL A 276 -4.03 2.88 -7.68
N LYS A 277 -4.35 1.77 -8.35
CA LYS A 277 -5.24 1.76 -9.54
C LYS A 277 -6.70 1.41 -9.22
N ASN A 278 -7.02 1.22 -7.94
CA ASN A 278 -8.32 0.79 -7.44
C ASN A 278 -8.51 1.32 -6.02
N ASP A 279 -9.75 1.50 -5.58
CA ASP A 279 -10.07 2.15 -4.29
C ASP A 279 -9.73 1.23 -3.11
N ILE A 280 -8.82 1.71 -2.27
CA ILE A 280 -8.24 0.98 -1.13
C ILE A 280 -8.22 1.91 0.09
N ASP A 281 -8.87 1.47 1.17
CA ASP A 281 -8.65 2.06 2.48
C ASP A 281 -7.29 1.62 3.04
N LEU A 282 -6.45 2.60 3.39
CA LEU A 282 -5.26 2.36 4.22
C LEU A 282 -5.61 2.54 5.69
N TYR A 283 -5.19 1.58 6.51
CA TYR A 283 -5.19 1.65 7.95
C TYR A 283 -3.77 1.53 8.50
N ILE A 284 -3.48 2.29 9.56
CA ILE A 284 -2.34 2.04 10.46
C ILE A 284 -2.90 1.33 11.70
N ALA A 285 -2.52 0.08 11.89
CA ALA A 285 -2.95 -0.72 13.04
C ALA A 285 -2.22 -0.29 14.31
N ASP A 286 -0.89 -0.23 14.23
CA ASP A 286 -0.02 0.21 15.31
C ASP A 286 1.35 0.72 14.82
N ILE A 287 2.11 1.30 15.76
CA ILE A 287 3.51 1.69 15.55
C ILE A 287 4.36 1.15 16.71
N VAL A 288 5.50 0.55 16.39
CA VAL A 288 6.56 0.17 17.34
C VAL A 288 7.75 1.11 17.18
N PHE A 289 8.24 1.64 18.30
CA PHE A 289 9.52 2.33 18.41
C PHE A 289 10.46 1.46 19.24
N GLU A 290 11.66 1.17 18.72
CA GLU A 290 12.66 0.34 19.40
C GLU A 290 14.00 1.06 19.50
N ASP A 291 14.72 0.82 20.60
CA ASP A 291 16.11 1.25 20.79
C ASP A 291 17.10 0.46 19.92
N ASP A 292 18.40 0.76 20.03
CA ASP A 292 19.45 0.08 19.25
C ASP A 292 19.65 -1.40 19.60
N ALA A 293 19.14 -1.83 20.75
CA ALA A 293 19.13 -3.21 21.23
C ALA A 293 17.81 -3.96 20.93
N GLY A 294 16.80 -3.28 20.38
CA GLY A 294 15.48 -3.84 20.06
C GLY A 294 14.50 -3.86 21.23
N ASN A 295 14.72 -3.08 22.30
CA ASN A 295 13.74 -2.91 23.36
C ASN A 295 12.69 -1.87 22.94
N VAL A 296 11.41 -2.15 23.24
CA VAL A 296 10.31 -1.23 22.88
C VAL A 296 10.31 0.00 23.78
N ILE A 297 10.36 1.17 23.14
CA ILE A 297 10.14 2.49 23.74
C ILE A 297 8.64 2.78 23.65
N LYS A 298 7.92 2.72 24.77
CA LYS A 298 6.47 3.02 24.81
C LYS A 298 6.22 4.52 24.66
N VAL A 299 5.17 4.88 23.93
CA VAL A 299 4.65 6.24 23.92
C VAL A 299 4.11 6.59 25.32
N PRO A 300 4.31 7.81 25.84
CA PRO A 300 3.78 8.21 27.13
C PRO A 300 2.24 8.13 27.24
N ASP A 301 1.75 7.76 28.43
CA ASP A 301 0.31 7.69 28.71
C ASP A 301 -0.41 9.00 28.39
N GLY A 302 -1.51 8.90 27.64
CA GLY A 302 -2.35 10.05 27.25
C GLY A 302 -1.77 10.93 26.13
N ALA A 303 -0.74 10.47 25.42
CA ALA A 303 -0.17 11.19 24.27
C ALA A 303 -1.19 11.41 23.13
N ILE A 304 -2.05 10.42 22.85
CA ILE A 304 -3.25 10.60 22.03
C ILE A 304 -4.43 10.92 22.98
N PRO A 305 -5.07 12.10 22.86
CA PRO A 305 -6.29 12.42 23.60
C PRO A 305 -7.46 11.50 23.21
N GLY A 306 -8.40 11.30 24.13
CA GLY A 306 -9.71 10.69 23.82
C GLY A 306 -10.79 11.74 23.59
N GLY A 307 -12.02 11.28 23.34
CA GLY A 307 -13.21 12.13 23.18
C GLY A 307 -13.54 12.55 21.75
N ALA A 308 -12.91 11.98 20.72
CA ALA A 308 -13.39 12.11 19.34
C ALA A 308 -14.76 11.44 19.16
N SER A 309 -15.54 11.92 18.19
CA SER A 309 -16.77 11.25 17.79
C SER A 309 -16.43 9.98 17.01
N TYR A 310 -16.90 8.84 17.51
CA TYR A 310 -16.72 7.54 16.88
C TYR A 310 -18.05 7.03 16.34
N GLU A 311 -18.14 6.83 15.03
CA GLU A 311 -19.23 6.09 14.38
C GLU A 311 -18.72 4.71 14.00
N LYS A 312 -19.42 3.67 14.48
CA LYS A 312 -19.08 2.29 14.15
C LYS A 312 -19.66 1.93 12.78
N GLU A 313 -18.85 2.11 11.74
CA GLU A 313 -19.09 1.52 10.43
C GLU A 313 -18.59 0.06 10.43
N GLU A 314 -19.48 -0.88 10.10
CA GLU A 314 -19.18 -2.31 10.00
C GLU A 314 -18.69 -2.62 8.59
N LEU A 315 -17.42 -3.03 8.47
CA LEU A 315 -16.85 -3.47 7.20
C LEU A 315 -17.45 -4.81 6.77
N VAL A 316 -17.69 -4.97 5.47
CA VAL A 316 -18.33 -6.15 4.89
C VAL A 316 -17.31 -6.91 4.04
N ASP A 317 -17.23 -8.22 4.25
CA ASP A 317 -16.47 -9.14 3.41
C ASP A 317 -16.97 -9.08 1.96
N ALA A 318 -16.07 -8.88 1.00
CA ALA A 318 -16.33 -9.21 -0.40
C ALA A 318 -16.56 -10.72 -0.54
N ASP A 319 -17.40 -11.13 -1.50
CA ASP A 319 -17.67 -12.54 -1.74
C ASP A 319 -16.37 -13.32 -2.02
N SER A 320 -16.33 -14.59 -1.60
CA SER A 320 -15.07 -15.36 -1.57
C SER A 320 -14.47 -15.70 -2.95
N ASP A 321 -15.18 -15.48 -4.06
CA ASP A 321 -14.64 -15.53 -5.42
C ASP A 321 -14.09 -14.17 -5.90
N GLY A 322 -14.18 -13.15 -5.05
CA GLY A 322 -13.66 -11.80 -5.24
C GLY A 322 -14.51 -10.92 -6.14
N ILE A 323 -15.74 -11.29 -6.47
CA ILE A 323 -16.50 -10.57 -7.50
C ILE A 323 -17.49 -9.57 -6.87
N ILE A 324 -17.36 -8.29 -7.22
CA ILE A 324 -18.36 -7.24 -6.95
C ILE A 324 -18.77 -6.56 -8.28
N GLU A 325 -19.63 -7.25 -9.01
CA GLU A 325 -20.92 -6.77 -9.53
C GLU A 325 -21.33 -5.27 -9.23
N TYR A 326 -21.88 -4.45 -10.19
CA TYR A 326 -22.66 -3.15 -10.01
C TYR A 326 -24.06 -2.97 -10.76
N ASP A 327 -25.21 -2.71 -10.05
CA ASP A 327 -26.65 -2.75 -10.52
C ASP A 327 -27.27 -1.44 -11.09
N GLU A 328 -28.46 -1.54 -11.73
CA GLU A 328 -29.14 -0.42 -12.42
C GLU A 328 -29.43 0.83 -11.56
N ASP A 329 -29.52 0.70 -10.23
CA ASP A 329 -29.72 1.80 -9.28
C ASP A 329 -28.42 2.19 -8.52
N GLY A 330 -27.27 1.63 -8.93
CA GLY A 330 -25.96 1.85 -8.29
C GLY A 330 -25.63 0.90 -7.14
N LYS A 331 -26.31 -0.26 -7.09
CA LYS A 331 -26.02 -1.38 -6.17
C LYS A 331 -25.06 -2.37 -6.85
N VAL A 332 -25.19 -3.69 -6.67
CA VAL A 332 -24.18 -4.72 -7.05
C VAL A 332 -24.72 -5.76 -8.12
N VAL A 333 -24.36 -5.66 -9.43
CA VAL A 333 -24.54 -6.57 -10.64
C VAL A 333 -23.37 -6.59 -11.70
N LEU A 334 -22.77 -7.75 -12.05
CA LEU A 334 -21.60 -7.93 -12.96
C LEU A 334 -21.85 -7.59 -14.45
N GLU A 335 -20.77 -7.36 -15.21
CA GLU A 335 -20.58 -7.97 -16.54
C GLU A 335 -19.16 -8.53 -16.71
N LYS A 336 -19.03 -9.57 -17.57
CA LYS A 336 -17.84 -10.38 -17.78
C LYS A 336 -17.39 -10.35 -19.25
#